data_AF-A0A539DXT3-F1
#
_entry.id   AF-A0A539DXT3-F1
#
_cell.length_a   1.000
_cell.length_b   1.000
_cell.length_c   1.000
_cell.angle_alpha   90.00
_cell.angle_beta   90.00
_cell.angle_gamma   90.00
#
_symmetry.space_group_name_H-M   'P 1'
#
loop_
_entity.id
_entity.type
_entity.pdbx_description
1 polymer ?
#
loop_
_entity_poly.entity_id
_entity_poly.type
_entity_poly.pdbx_seq_one_letter_code
_entity_poly.pdbx_strand_id
1 'polypeptide(L)'
;MVDLYDTDEEKRQHLGAIHFIASRYNLDEEMIRSLYENSLEKIKANAHVKNYLSVLAIRQVNEILQHRSHQQEEQTTPQYQP
;
A
#
# COMPACT_ATOMS: atom_id res chain seq x y z
N MET A 1 -23.79 0.75 1.57
CA MET A 1 -22.37 0.37 1.39
C MET A 1 -21.90 1.11 0.16
N VAL A 2 -20.88 1.95 0.29
CA VAL A 2 -20.26 2.57 -0.90
C VAL A 2 -19.39 1.49 -1.52
N ASP A 3 -19.66 1.14 -2.78
CA ASP A 3 -18.78 0.19 -3.48
C ASP A 3 -17.37 0.78 -3.56
N LEU A 4 -16.40 0.04 -3.02
CA LEU A 4 -15.00 0.45 -3.01
C LEU A 4 -14.45 0.56 -4.43
N TYR A 5 -15.01 -0.23 -5.35
CA TYR A 5 -14.68 -0.26 -6.78
C TYR A 5 -15.89 0.24 -7.57
N ASP A 6 -15.71 1.26 -8.40
CA ASP A 6 -16.79 1.83 -9.22
C ASP A 6 -17.11 0.92 -10.43
N THR A 7 -16.17 0.07 -10.88
CA THR A 7 -16.37 -0.89 -11.96
C THR A 7 -15.60 -2.20 -11.76
N ASP A 8 -16.02 -3.28 -12.44
CA ASP A 8 -15.27 -4.56 -12.48
C ASP A 8 -13.89 -4.43 -13.13
N GLU A 9 -13.72 -3.49 -14.05
CA GLU A 9 -12.43 -3.19 -14.66
C GLU A 9 -11.48 -2.53 -13.66
N GLU A 10 -11.96 -1.50 -12.95
CA GLU A 10 -11.22 -0.85 -11.86
C GLU A 10 -10.87 -1.86 -10.76
N LYS A 11 -11.82 -2.72 -10.38
CA LYS A 11 -11.58 -3.81 -9.42
C LYS A 11 -10.43 -4.71 -9.85
N ARG A 12 -10.39 -5.14 -11.11
CA ARG A 12 -9.28 -5.96 -11.64
C ARG A 12 -7.94 -5.23 -11.60
N GLN A 13 -7.92 -3.93 -11.89
CA GLN A 13 -6.71 -3.12 -11.81
C GLN A 13 -6.18 -3.04 -10.37
N HIS A 14 -7.06 -2.82 -9.38
CA HIS A 14 -6.67 -2.79 -7.97
C HIS A 14 -6.19 -4.15 -7.46
N LEU A 15 -6.87 -5.24 -7.82
CA LEU A 15 -6.43 -6.59 -7.46
C LEU A 15 -5.05 -6.92 -8.08
N GLY A 16 -4.81 -6.51 -9.32
CA GLY A 16 -3.48 -6.63 -9.95
C GLY A 16 -2.40 -5.86 -9.19
N ALA A 17 -2.71 -4.65 -8.70
CA ALA A 17 -1.79 -3.86 -7.89
C ALA A 17 -1.49 -4.52 -6.54
N ILE A 18 -2.51 -5.05 -5.86
CA ILE A 18 -2.38 -5.79 -4.59
C ILE A 18 -1.46 -7.00 -4.78
N HIS A 19 -1.73 -7.82 -5.80
CA HIS A 19 -0.94 -9.01 -6.11
C HIS A 19 0.53 -8.67 -6.44
N PHE A 20 0.75 -7.61 -7.21
CA PHE A 20 2.09 -7.12 -7.53
C PHE A 20 2.85 -6.69 -6.26
N ILE A 21 2.22 -5.96 -5.36
CA ILE A 21 2.83 -5.51 -4.10
C ILE A 21 3.14 -6.70 -3.19
N ALA A 22 2.17 -7.62 -3.00
CA ALA A 22 2.36 -8.82 -2.20
C ALA A 22 3.56 -9.65 -2.70
N SER A 23 3.63 -9.87 -4.02
CA SER A 23 4.73 -10.59 -4.67
C SER A 23 6.07 -9.86 -4.53
N ARG A 24 6.10 -8.53 -4.71
CA ARG A 24 7.32 -7.72 -4.64
C ARG A 24 7.95 -7.74 -3.24
N TYR A 25 7.12 -7.71 -2.20
CA TYR A 25 7.59 -7.65 -0.81
C TYR A 25 7.60 -9.03 -0.12
N ASN A 26 7.20 -10.10 -0.83
CA ASN A 26 7.04 -11.45 -0.28
C ASN A 26 6.17 -11.46 1.00
N LEU A 27 5.06 -10.73 0.94
CA LEU A 27 4.10 -10.57 2.04
C LEU A 27 2.77 -11.22 1.70
N ASP A 28 1.99 -11.55 2.72
CA ASP A 28 0.66 -12.13 2.58
C ASP A 28 -0.30 -11.18 1.83
N GLU A 29 -1.03 -11.73 0.85
CA GLU A 29 -1.90 -10.94 -0.03
C GLU A 29 -3.12 -10.37 0.71
N GLU A 30 -3.67 -11.08 1.71
CA GLU A 30 -4.82 -10.56 2.49
C GLU A 30 -4.39 -9.39 3.38
N MET A 31 -3.18 -9.46 3.95
CA MET A 31 -2.59 -8.35 4.70
C MET A 31 -2.40 -7.12 3.81
N ILE A 32 -1.83 -7.31 2.60
CA ILE A 32 -1.63 -6.21 1.65
C ILE A 32 -2.97 -5.66 1.15
N ARG A 33 -3.96 -6.53 0.89
CA ARG A 33 -5.31 -6.12 0.50
C ARG A 33 -5.93 -5.19 1.53
N SER A 34 -5.89 -5.58 2.80
CA SER A 34 -6.44 -4.75 3.89
C SER A 34 -5.76 -3.39 3.98
N LEU A 35 -4.44 -3.32 3.84
CA LEU A 35 -3.69 -2.05 3.81
C LEU A 35 -4.06 -1.20 2.59
N TYR A 36 -4.13 -1.83 1.42
CA TYR A 36 -4.42 -1.17 0.15
C TYR A 36 -5.83 -0.58 0.13
N GLU A 37 -6.84 -1.34 0.55
CA GLU A 37 -8.24 -0.92 0.57
C GLU A 37 -8.47 0.24 1.55
N ASN A 38 -7.84 0.21 2.73
CA ASN A 38 -7.86 1.33 3.68
C ASN A 38 -7.23 2.60 3.10
N SER A 39 -6.12 2.48 2.35
CA SER A 39 -5.52 3.62 1.64
C SER A 39 -6.41 4.11 0.52
N LEU A 40 -7.00 3.21 -0.25
CA LEU A 40 -7.91 3.54 -1.35
C LEU A 40 -9.13 4.32 -0.85
N GLU A 41 -9.75 3.90 0.25
CA GLU A 41 -10.88 4.59 0.87
C GLU A 41 -10.52 6.03 1.28
N LYS A 42 -9.35 6.22 1.92
CA LYS A 42 -8.86 7.55 2.31
C LYS A 42 -8.59 8.45 1.10
N ILE A 43 -8.08 7.89 0.01
CA ILE A 43 -7.83 8.65 -1.21
C ILE A 43 -9.17 9.00 -1.88
N LYS A 44 -10.12 8.06 -1.99
CA LYS A 44 -11.46 8.30 -2.53
C LYS A 44 -12.21 9.39 -1.77
N ALA A 45 -12.08 9.43 -0.45
CA ALA A 45 -12.70 10.48 0.38
C ALA A 45 -12.18 11.89 0.09
N ASN A 46 -10.96 12.03 -0.46
CA ASN A 46 -10.29 13.32 -0.69
C ASN A 46 -10.08 13.65 -2.18
N ALA A 47 -10.34 12.71 -3.10
CA ALA A 47 -10.01 12.87 -4.51
C ALA A 47 -11.21 13.32 -5.35
N HIS A 48 -11.10 14.50 -5.97
CA HIS A 48 -12.03 14.98 -6.99
C HIS A 48 -11.81 14.32 -8.38
N VAL A 49 -10.66 13.66 -8.60
CA VAL A 49 -10.31 13.00 -9.87
C VAL A 49 -10.00 11.53 -9.62
N LYS A 50 -10.91 10.65 -10.07
CA LYS A 50 -10.88 9.21 -9.79
C LYS A 50 -9.91 8.39 -10.64
N ASN A 51 -9.41 8.94 -11.75
CA ASN A 51 -8.61 8.19 -12.73
C ASN A 51 -7.18 7.82 -12.26
N TYR A 52 -6.72 8.34 -11.12
CA TYR A 52 -5.36 8.09 -10.61
C TYR A 52 -5.34 7.43 -9.24
N LEU A 53 -6.48 6.94 -8.74
CA LEU A 53 -6.60 6.36 -7.40
C LEU A 53 -5.66 5.18 -7.17
N SER A 54 -5.55 4.28 -8.17
CA SER A 54 -4.66 3.11 -8.10
C SER A 54 -3.19 3.50 -7.99
N VAL A 55 -2.75 4.50 -8.76
CA VAL A 55 -1.37 5.02 -8.73
C VAL A 55 -1.06 5.69 -7.39
N LEU A 56 -1.99 6.49 -6.87
CA LEU A 56 -1.84 7.15 -5.57
C LEU A 56 -1.79 6.12 -4.41
N ALA A 57 -2.64 5.09 -4.46
CA ALA A 57 -2.66 4.02 -3.46
C ALA A 57 -1.36 3.22 -3.47
N ILE A 58 -0.86 2.84 -4.65
CA ILE A 58 0.44 2.15 -4.79
C ILE A 58 1.57 2.99 -4.19
N ARG A 59 1.62 4.29 -4.51
CA ARG A 59 2.65 5.18 -3.98
C ARG A 59 2.61 5.24 -2.45
N GLN A 60 1.44 5.42 -1.86
CA GLN A 60 1.30 5.55 -0.41
C GLN A 60 1.69 4.26 0.33
N VAL A 61 1.31 3.10 -0.21
CA VAL A 61 1.71 1.81 0.37
C VAL A 61 3.23 1.62 0.30
N ASN A 62 3.86 1.95 -0.83
CA ASN A 62 5.31 1.88 -0.96
C ASN A 62 6.03 2.80 0.04
N GLU A 63 5.54 4.04 0.22
CA GLU A 63 6.10 4.98 1.20
C GLU A 63 6.00 4.42 2.63
N ILE A 64 4.87 3.84 3.02
CA ILE A 64 4.71 3.23 4.36
C ILE A 64 5.70 2.06 4.56
N LEU A 65 5.84 1.19 3.56
CA LEU A 65 6.73 0.04 3.64
C LEU A 65 8.20 0.46 3.71
N GLN A 66 8.60 1.48 2.94
CA GLN A 66 9.97 2.02 2.98
C GLN A 66 10.30 2.65 4.34
N HIS A 67 9.38 3.40 4.94
CA HIS A 67 9.59 3.95 6.28
C HIS A 67 9.67 2.83 7.34
N ARG A 68 8.91 1.75 7.19
CA ARG A 68 8.98 0.60 8.11
C ARG A 68 10.28 -0.19 7.98
N SER A 69 10.85 -0.32 6.79
CA SER A 69 12.16 -0.96 6.62
C SER A 69 13.30 -0.13 7.20
N HIS A 70 13.25 1.21 7.07
CA HIS A 70 14.28 2.08 7.65
C HIS A 70 14.27 2.13 9.17
N GLN A 71 13.11 1.93 9.82
CA GLN A 71 13.04 1.86 11.29
C GLN A 71 13.57 0.53 11.88
N GLN A 72 13.84 -0.50 11.06
CA GLN A 72 14.44 -1.75 11.52
C GLN A 72 15.98 -1.74 11.49
N GLU A 73 16.61 -0.80 10.77
CA GLU A 73 18.08 -0.72 10.64
C GLU A 73 18.74 0.11 11.77
N GLU A 74 18.03 1.05 12.39
CA GLU A 74 18.59 1.93 13.44
C GLU A 74 18.71 1.31 14.85
N GLN A 75 18.36 0.03 15.06
CA GLN A 75 18.45 -0.63 16.38
C GLN A 75 19.59 -1.65 16.55
N THR A 76 20.51 -1.78 15.58
CA THR A 76 21.65 -2.72 15.69
C THR A 76 23.01 -2.06 15.55
N THR A 77 23.28 -1.01 16.34
CA THR A 77 24.66 -0.53 16.53
C THR A 77 25.25 -1.15 17.79
N PRO A 78 26.18 -2.13 17.71
CA PRO A 78 26.95 -2.55 18.87
C PRO A 78 27.82 -1.38 19.33
N GLN A 79 27.52 -0.88 20.52
CA GLN A 79 28.26 0.19 21.18
C GLN A 79 29.66 -0.34 21.56
N TYR A 80 30.65 -0.12 20.69
CA TYR A 80 32.05 -0.27 21.08
C TYR A 80 32.41 0.86 22.05
N GLN A 81 32.69 0.51 23.30
CA GLN A 81 33.30 1.39 24.29
C GLN A 81 34.83 1.28 24.23
N PRO A 82 35.56 2.40 24.40
CA PRO A 82 37.02 2.44 24.37
C PRO A 82 37.66 1.79 25.61
#